data_AF-A0A4P5UE30-F1
#
_entry.id   AF-A0A4P5UE30-F1
#
_cell.length_a   1.000
_cell.length_b   1.000
_cell.length_c   1.000
_cell.angle_alpha   90.00
_cell.angle_beta   90.00
_cell.angle_gamma   90.00
#
_symmetry.space_group_name_H-M   'P 1'
#
loop_
_entity.id
_entity.type
_entity.pdbx_description
1 polymer ?
#
loop_
_entity_poly.entity_id
_entity_poly.type
_entity_poly.pdbx_seq_one_letter_code
_entity_poly.pdbx_strand_id
1 'polypeptide(L)'
;MSTIDSCTRHGEEVLATQQLLIKERGYDFAPEFKQMTTHLYLVGVMWRHGEDLDLSIDARDHAFDALASLLVNRGMRKKEAEKRIAFLRGMSRLEDGGDTLAITAGYQASPGDPALLTVFDEYLDEVRVSGALWRLYDRGKKTMFIGGGAAAFVAIWFVTIFIPDSGAISILAVGVVAAGLVVIPTFLIGLLFYRKKIKKADPKTAP
;
A
#
# COMPACT_ATOMS: atom_id res chain seq x y z
N MET A 1 -17.47 9.51 26.90
CA MET A 1 -16.67 8.88 25.82
C MET A 1 -16.88 9.73 24.58
N SER A 2 -15.84 10.15 23.87
CA SER A 2 -16.05 10.96 22.66
C SER A 2 -16.69 10.11 21.56
N THR A 3 -17.40 10.74 20.61
CA THR A 3 -17.97 10.03 19.45
C THR A 3 -16.87 9.43 18.56
N ILE A 4 -15.69 10.06 18.51
CA ILE A 4 -14.49 9.52 17.87
C ILE A 4 -14.02 8.24 18.56
N ASP A 5 -13.95 8.23 19.90
CA ASP A 5 -13.54 7.03 20.65
C ASP A 5 -14.53 5.89 20.48
N SER A 6 -15.83 6.20 20.36
CA SER A 6 -16.90 5.24 20.10
C SER A 6 -16.71 4.55 18.74
N CYS A 7 -16.55 5.32 17.66
CA CYS A 7 -16.28 4.78 16.33
C CYS A 7 -14.96 4.00 16.29
N THR A 8 -13.91 4.53 16.93
CA THR A 8 -12.59 3.89 16.99
C THR A 8 -12.70 2.50 17.62
N ARG A 9 -13.31 2.41 18.80
CA ARG A 9 -13.49 1.15 19.53
C ARG A 9 -14.33 0.15 18.73
N HIS A 10 -15.43 0.60 18.15
CA HIS A 10 -16.28 -0.27 17.33
C HIS A 10 -15.51 -0.86 16.12
N GLY A 11 -14.74 -0.01 15.42
CA GLY A 11 -13.90 -0.48 14.32
C GLY A 11 -12.82 -1.47 14.77
N GLU A 12 -12.24 -1.32 15.97
CA GLU A 12 -11.28 -2.29 16.52
C GLU A 12 -11.91 -3.64 16.85
N GLU A 13 -13.11 -3.65 17.43
CA GLU A 13 -13.86 -4.88 17.74
C GLU A 13 -14.15 -5.68 16.47
N VAL A 14 -14.63 -5.01 15.42
CA VAL A 14 -14.87 -5.64 14.12
C VAL A 14 -13.56 -6.14 13.50
N LEU A 15 -12.51 -5.32 13.53
CA LEU A 15 -11.20 -5.70 12.97
C LEU A 15 -10.61 -6.93 13.64
N ALA A 16 -10.68 -7.01 14.97
CA ALA A 16 -10.12 -8.12 15.73
C ALA A 16 -10.74 -9.46 15.30
N THR A 17 -12.04 -9.46 15.01
CA THR A 17 -12.75 -10.64 14.54
C THR A 17 -12.31 -11.05 13.13
N GLN A 18 -12.19 -10.08 12.21
CA GLN A 18 -11.74 -10.34 10.83
C GLN A 18 -10.28 -10.81 10.76
N GLN A 19 -9.40 -10.28 11.62
CA GLN A 19 -7.96 -10.57 11.58
C GLN A 19 -7.65 -12.06 11.80
N LEU A 20 -8.41 -12.74 12.64
CA LEU A 20 -8.26 -14.19 12.85
C LEU A 20 -8.58 -14.96 11.56
N LEU A 21 -9.71 -14.66 10.94
CA LEU A 21 -10.14 -15.29 9.68
C LEU A 21 -9.15 -15.05 8.54
N ILE A 22 -8.65 -13.82 8.41
CA ILE A 22 -7.65 -13.44 7.39
C ILE A 22 -6.33 -14.19 7.60
N LYS A 23 -5.93 -14.38 8.87
CA LYS A 23 -4.69 -15.10 9.22
C LYS A 23 -4.80 -16.59 8.88
N GLU A 24 -5.94 -17.21 9.17
CA GLU A 24 -6.21 -18.62 8.83
C GLU A 24 -6.19 -18.88 7.32
N ARG A 25 -6.73 -17.93 6.53
CA ARG A 25 -6.78 -18.06 5.07
C ARG A 25 -5.42 -17.90 4.37
N GLY A 26 -4.48 -17.19 4.97
CA GLY A 26 -3.09 -17.16 4.50
C GLY A 26 -2.81 -16.37 3.22
N TYR A 27 -3.56 -15.29 2.94
CA TYR A 27 -3.39 -14.48 1.73
C TYR A 27 -1.96 -13.95 1.52
N ASP A 28 -1.35 -14.28 0.37
CA ASP A 28 -0.09 -13.72 -0.13
C ASP A 28 -0.35 -12.49 -1.01
N PHE A 29 -0.78 -11.39 -0.39
CA PHE A 29 -0.92 -10.08 -1.03
C PHE A 29 0.23 -9.14 -0.66
N ALA A 30 0.44 -8.12 -1.49
CA ALA A 30 1.32 -7.00 -1.20
C ALA A 30 0.92 -6.35 0.15
N PRO A 31 1.87 -6.07 1.06
CA PRO A 31 1.57 -5.50 2.37
C PRO A 31 0.77 -4.19 2.30
N GLU A 32 1.12 -3.31 1.36
CA GLU A 32 0.45 -2.01 1.17
C GLU A 32 -0.99 -2.19 0.72
N PHE A 33 -1.27 -3.19 -0.14
CA PHE A 33 -2.62 -3.53 -0.56
C PHE A 33 -3.45 -4.03 0.62
N LYS A 34 -2.96 -5.02 1.38
CA LYS A 34 -3.67 -5.54 2.57
C LYS A 34 -4.02 -4.42 3.54
N GLN A 35 -3.06 -3.54 3.82
CA GLN A 35 -3.26 -2.43 4.74
C GLN A 35 -4.27 -1.40 4.22
N MET A 36 -4.16 -1.00 2.95
CA MET A 36 -5.09 -0.04 2.34
C MET A 36 -6.52 -0.56 2.32
N THR A 37 -6.73 -1.79 1.84
CA THR A 37 -8.05 -2.44 1.78
C THR A 37 -8.66 -2.55 3.17
N THR A 38 -7.86 -2.96 4.17
CA THR A 38 -8.32 -3.01 5.57
C THR A 38 -8.72 -1.63 6.08
N HIS A 39 -7.95 -0.58 5.79
CA HIS A 39 -8.29 0.77 6.26
C HIS A 39 -9.57 1.30 5.58
N LEU A 40 -9.74 1.08 4.26
CA LEU A 40 -10.97 1.45 3.56
C LEU A 40 -12.17 0.70 4.14
N TYR A 41 -12.02 -0.60 4.40
CA TYR A 41 -13.05 -1.39 5.07
C TYR A 41 -13.44 -0.81 6.44
N LEU A 42 -12.45 -0.43 7.26
CA LEU A 42 -12.73 0.18 8.56
C LEU A 42 -13.43 1.53 8.46
N VAL A 43 -13.16 2.33 7.43
CA VAL A 43 -13.93 3.56 7.19
C VAL A 43 -15.40 3.23 6.96
N GLY A 44 -15.71 2.21 6.17
CA GLY A 44 -17.09 1.76 5.96
C GLY A 44 -17.77 1.37 7.27
N VAL A 45 -17.11 0.54 8.09
CA VAL A 45 -17.60 0.10 9.41
C VAL A 45 -17.87 1.29 10.32
N MET A 46 -16.89 2.19 10.45
CA MET A 46 -16.99 3.36 11.32
C MET A 46 -18.02 4.37 10.82
N TRP A 47 -18.22 4.48 9.50
CA TRP A 47 -19.24 5.33 8.91
C TRP A 47 -20.62 4.81 9.29
N ARG A 48 -20.91 3.51 9.08
CA ARG A 48 -22.21 2.95 9.44
C ARG A 48 -22.54 3.17 10.92
N HIS A 49 -21.59 2.90 11.80
CA HIS A 49 -21.74 3.14 13.24
C HIS A 49 -21.89 4.63 13.58
N GLY A 50 -21.22 5.51 12.83
CA GLY A 50 -21.30 6.96 12.99
C GLY A 50 -22.68 7.54 12.67
N GLU A 51 -23.46 6.91 11.80
CA GLU A 51 -24.84 7.34 11.49
C GLU A 51 -25.79 7.18 12.68
N ASP A 52 -25.48 6.26 13.59
CA ASP A 52 -26.22 6.05 14.84
C ASP A 52 -25.75 6.97 15.97
N LEU A 53 -24.72 7.79 15.71
CA LEU A 53 -24.24 8.83 16.62
C LEU A 53 -24.88 10.15 16.20
N ASP A 54 -25.40 10.91 17.17
CA ASP A 54 -25.96 12.26 16.94
C ASP A 54 -24.84 13.26 16.63
N LEU A 55 -24.26 13.15 15.42
CA LEU A 55 -23.10 13.91 14.97
C LEU A 55 -23.51 15.26 14.40
N SER A 56 -22.70 16.28 14.68
CA SER A 56 -22.84 17.61 14.07
C SER A 56 -22.18 17.73 12.69
N ILE A 57 -21.52 16.66 12.23
CA ILE A 57 -20.79 16.58 10.95
C ILE A 57 -21.24 15.35 10.17
N ASP A 58 -20.87 15.30 8.89
CA ASP A 58 -21.09 14.12 8.05
C ASP A 58 -20.43 12.87 8.65
N ALA A 59 -21.21 11.78 8.74
CA ALA A 59 -20.79 10.54 9.41
C ALA A 59 -19.60 9.86 8.70
N ARG A 60 -19.46 10.03 7.39
CA ARG A 60 -18.32 9.50 6.62
C ARG A 60 -17.06 10.30 6.88
N ASP A 61 -17.16 11.63 6.93
CA ASP A 61 -16.03 12.48 7.34
C ASP A 61 -15.60 12.15 8.78
N HIS A 62 -16.55 11.97 9.69
CA HIS A 62 -16.29 11.52 11.06
C HIS A 62 -15.58 10.15 11.11
N ALA A 63 -15.95 9.21 10.22
CA ALA A 63 -15.30 7.91 10.12
C ALA A 63 -13.83 8.01 9.69
N PHE A 64 -13.49 8.94 8.78
CA PHE A 64 -12.10 9.21 8.43
C PHE A 64 -11.31 9.80 9.59
N ASP A 65 -11.92 10.67 10.38
CA ASP A 65 -11.29 11.26 11.58
C ASP A 65 -11.11 10.21 12.69
N ALA A 66 -12.08 9.31 12.85
CA ALA A 66 -11.96 8.15 13.74
C ALA A 66 -10.84 7.21 13.31
N LEU A 67 -10.72 6.91 12.00
CA LEU A 67 -9.60 6.13 11.49
C LEU A 67 -8.26 6.87 11.72
N ALA A 68 -8.21 8.19 11.56
CA ALA A 68 -7.01 8.97 11.84
C ALA A 68 -6.56 8.81 13.31
N SER A 69 -7.52 8.93 14.24
CA SER A 69 -7.31 8.72 15.68
C SER A 69 -6.80 7.30 15.95
N LEU A 70 -7.44 6.29 15.36
CA LEU A 70 -7.03 4.89 15.47
C LEU A 70 -5.58 4.67 15.06
N LEU A 71 -5.18 5.22 13.90
CA LEU A 71 -3.81 5.06 13.38
C LEU A 71 -2.78 5.74 14.29
N VAL A 72 -3.10 6.92 14.82
CA VAL A 72 -2.22 7.62 15.77
C VAL A 72 -2.09 6.83 17.07
N ASN A 73 -3.18 6.28 17.61
CA ASN A 73 -3.17 5.45 18.81
C ASN A 73 -2.34 4.17 18.62
N ARG A 74 -2.24 3.66 17.38
CA ARG A 74 -1.36 2.54 17.02
C ARG A 74 0.09 2.92 16.74
N GLY A 75 0.49 4.16 17.03
CA GLY A 75 1.87 4.65 16.96
C GLY A 75 2.23 5.37 15.65
N MET A 76 1.28 5.60 14.75
CA MET A 76 1.53 6.43 13.56
C MET A 76 1.69 7.90 13.97
N ARG A 77 2.67 8.60 13.40
CA ARG A 77 2.81 10.05 13.64
C ARG A 77 1.61 10.80 13.07
N LYS A 78 1.12 11.83 13.77
CA LYS A 78 -0.06 12.62 13.35
C LYS A 78 -0.03 13.06 11.87
N LYS A 79 1.08 13.69 11.43
CA LYS A 79 1.24 14.13 10.03
C LYS A 79 1.21 12.98 9.01
N GLU A 80 1.63 11.80 9.42
CA GLU A 80 1.62 10.61 8.58
C GLU A 80 0.21 10.01 8.49
N ALA A 81 -0.53 10.00 9.60
CA ALA A 81 -1.94 9.65 9.62
C ALA A 81 -2.77 10.60 8.74
N GLU A 82 -2.58 11.92 8.85
CA GLU A 82 -3.26 12.91 8.00
C GLU A 82 -3.02 12.65 6.50
N LYS A 83 -1.76 12.41 6.10
CA LYS A 83 -1.43 12.05 4.72
C LYS A 83 -2.09 10.75 4.28
N ARG A 84 -2.11 9.74 5.17
CA ARG A 84 -2.76 8.45 4.89
C ARG A 84 -4.25 8.62 4.71
N ILE A 85 -4.92 9.43 5.53
CA ILE A 85 -6.35 9.74 5.40
C ILE A 85 -6.64 10.50 4.11
N ALA A 86 -5.85 11.52 3.77
CA ALA A 86 -6.02 12.24 2.51
C ALA A 86 -5.91 11.30 1.29
N PHE A 87 -4.95 10.38 1.30
CA PHE A 87 -4.83 9.35 0.27
C PHE A 87 -6.04 8.41 0.24
N LEU A 88 -6.48 7.90 1.40
CA LEU A 88 -7.63 7.01 1.50
C LEU A 88 -8.93 7.67 1.05
N ARG A 89 -9.14 8.97 1.32
CA ARG A 89 -10.28 9.74 0.81
C ARG A 89 -10.30 9.73 -0.72
N GLY A 90 -9.15 9.94 -1.37
CA GLY A 90 -9.02 9.85 -2.82
C GLY A 90 -9.27 8.45 -3.38
N MET A 91 -8.88 7.41 -2.64
CA MET A 91 -9.10 6.00 -3.01
C MET A 91 -10.47 5.45 -2.57
N SER A 92 -11.29 6.25 -1.88
CA SER A 92 -12.54 5.78 -1.28
C SER A 92 -13.65 5.58 -2.31
N ARG A 93 -13.55 6.27 -3.45
CA ARG A 93 -14.51 6.26 -4.55
C ARG A 93 -13.88 5.79 -5.85
N LEU A 94 -14.69 5.17 -6.69
CA LEU A 94 -14.40 4.81 -8.06
C LEU A 94 -14.56 6.03 -8.98
N GLU A 95 -14.13 5.90 -10.24
CA GLU A 95 -14.19 6.99 -11.23
C GLU A 95 -15.63 7.42 -11.55
N ASP A 96 -16.60 6.53 -11.39
CA ASP A 96 -18.03 6.79 -11.56
C ASP A 96 -18.68 7.44 -10.32
N GLY A 97 -17.89 7.67 -9.26
CA GLY A 97 -18.35 8.24 -7.99
C GLY A 97 -18.92 7.23 -7.00
N GLY A 98 -19.04 5.95 -7.38
CA GLY A 98 -19.44 4.87 -6.48
C GLY A 98 -18.39 4.59 -5.41
N ASP A 99 -18.80 4.01 -4.28
CA ASP A 99 -17.86 3.61 -3.23
C ASP A 99 -17.07 2.37 -3.64
N THR A 100 -15.83 2.28 -3.16
CA THR A 100 -15.02 1.07 -3.37
C THR A 100 -15.62 -0.14 -2.64
N LEU A 101 -15.38 -1.34 -3.19
CA LEU A 101 -15.83 -2.61 -2.63
C LEU A 101 -15.51 -2.73 -1.13
N ALA A 102 -14.31 -2.31 -0.72
CA ALA A 102 -13.90 -2.34 0.68
C ALA A 102 -14.78 -1.46 1.57
N ILE A 103 -15.08 -0.22 1.16
CA ILE A 103 -15.96 0.68 1.90
C ILE A 103 -17.38 0.13 1.96
N THR A 104 -17.92 -0.30 0.82
CA THR A 104 -19.29 -0.85 0.77
C THR A 104 -19.42 -2.09 1.65
N ALA A 105 -18.46 -3.01 1.58
CA ALA A 105 -18.45 -4.20 2.42
C ALA A 105 -18.33 -3.85 3.91
N GLY A 106 -17.49 -2.87 4.26
CA GLY A 106 -17.37 -2.38 5.64
C GLY A 106 -18.65 -1.72 6.14
N TYR A 107 -19.32 -0.92 5.31
CA TYR A 107 -20.57 -0.24 5.65
C TYR A 107 -21.72 -1.23 5.90
N GLN A 108 -21.73 -2.34 5.16
CA GLN A 108 -22.72 -3.40 5.34
C GLN A 108 -22.31 -4.44 6.39
N ALA A 109 -21.11 -4.31 6.97
CA ALA A 109 -20.58 -5.33 7.85
C ALA A 109 -21.34 -5.38 9.18
N SER A 110 -21.58 -6.60 9.65
CA SER A 110 -22.10 -6.90 10.98
C SER A 110 -21.01 -7.54 11.84
N PRO A 111 -21.02 -7.34 13.18
CA PRO A 111 -20.07 -7.99 14.06
C PRO A 111 -20.06 -9.52 13.86
N GLY A 112 -18.89 -10.08 13.55
CA GLY A 112 -18.71 -11.53 13.35
C GLY A 112 -18.95 -12.05 11.94
N ASP A 113 -19.35 -11.20 10.98
CA ASP A 113 -19.40 -11.60 9.58
C ASP A 113 -17.99 -11.78 8.99
N PRO A 114 -17.81 -12.43 7.83
CA PRO A 114 -16.52 -12.51 7.14
C PRO A 114 -16.40 -11.46 6.03
N ALA A 115 -16.98 -10.26 6.18
CA ALA A 115 -17.09 -9.31 5.05
C ALA A 115 -15.73 -8.89 4.48
N LEU A 116 -14.72 -8.65 5.32
CA LEU A 116 -13.37 -8.31 4.84
C LEU A 116 -12.67 -9.50 4.17
N LEU A 117 -12.99 -10.74 4.58
CA LEU A 117 -12.51 -11.96 3.91
C LEU A 117 -13.05 -12.02 2.47
N THR A 118 -14.35 -11.77 2.29
CA THR A 118 -15.00 -11.74 0.97
C THR A 118 -14.36 -10.68 0.06
N VAL A 119 -14.06 -9.49 0.59
CA VAL A 119 -13.34 -8.46 -0.17
C VAL A 119 -11.99 -8.98 -0.64
N PHE A 120 -11.24 -9.68 0.22
CA PHE A 120 -9.93 -10.22 -0.16
C PHE A 120 -10.02 -11.39 -1.13
N ASP A 121 -11.05 -12.23 -1.03
CA ASP A 121 -11.28 -13.34 -1.95
C ASP A 121 -11.47 -12.85 -3.39
N GLU A 122 -12.10 -11.69 -3.61
CA GLU A 122 -12.26 -11.07 -4.94
C GLU A 122 -10.94 -10.75 -5.64
N TYR A 123 -9.85 -10.58 -4.87
CA TYR A 123 -8.54 -10.23 -5.41
C TYR A 123 -7.55 -11.40 -5.45
N LEU A 124 -7.96 -12.63 -5.11
CA LEU A 124 -7.06 -13.79 -5.04
C LEU A 124 -6.28 -14.03 -6.33
N ASP A 125 -6.96 -13.91 -7.47
CA ASP A 125 -6.36 -14.16 -8.79
C ASP A 125 -5.78 -12.88 -9.44
N GLU A 126 -5.87 -11.73 -8.76
CA GLU A 126 -5.35 -10.46 -9.27
C GLU A 126 -3.83 -10.36 -9.05
N VAL A 127 -3.09 -10.58 -10.13
CA VAL A 127 -1.62 -10.56 -10.16
C VAL A 127 -1.05 -9.24 -9.64
N ARG A 128 -1.75 -8.11 -9.88
CA ARG A 128 -1.30 -6.77 -9.49
C ARG A 128 -1.19 -6.59 -7.98
N VAL A 129 -2.00 -7.31 -7.21
CA VAL A 129 -1.99 -7.23 -5.73
C VAL A 129 -1.21 -8.36 -5.08
N SER A 130 -0.68 -9.30 -5.87
CA SER A 130 0.03 -10.47 -5.36
C SER A 130 1.31 -10.11 -4.61
N GLY A 131 1.53 -10.80 -3.49
CA GLY A 131 2.75 -10.70 -2.68
C GLY A 131 3.98 -11.24 -3.40
N ALA A 132 3.82 -12.19 -4.32
CA ALA A 132 4.88 -12.65 -5.20
C ALA A 132 5.42 -11.54 -6.11
N LEU A 133 4.53 -10.75 -6.74
CA LEU A 133 4.93 -9.60 -7.55
C LEU A 133 5.59 -8.52 -6.69
N TRP A 134 5.04 -8.26 -5.50
CA TRP A 134 5.63 -7.31 -4.56
C TRP A 134 7.04 -7.71 -4.12
N ARG A 135 7.26 -8.99 -3.77
CA ARG A 135 8.60 -9.49 -3.39
C ARG A 135 9.60 -9.39 -4.54
N LEU A 136 9.16 -9.62 -5.78
CA LEU A 136 9.99 -9.42 -6.97
C LEU A 136 10.37 -7.95 -7.13
N TYR A 137 9.40 -7.04 -6.98
CA TYR A 137 9.61 -5.60 -7.05
C TYR A 137 10.55 -5.09 -5.94
N ASP A 138 10.31 -5.45 -4.68
CA ASP A 138 11.13 -5.04 -3.54
C ASP A 138 12.58 -5.55 -3.66
N ARG A 139 12.74 -6.81 -4.08
CA ARG A 139 14.07 -7.38 -4.36
C ARG A 139 14.76 -6.63 -5.51
N GLY A 140 14.03 -6.35 -6.60
CA GLY A 140 14.54 -5.57 -7.72
C GLY A 140 15.03 -4.19 -7.31
N LYS A 141 14.23 -3.47 -6.51
CA LYS A 141 14.59 -2.16 -5.94
C LYS A 141 15.85 -2.23 -5.10
N LYS A 142 15.97 -3.23 -4.21
CA LYS A 142 17.18 -3.44 -3.39
C LYS A 142 18.41 -3.73 -4.25
N THR A 143 18.29 -4.62 -5.24
CA THR A 143 19.39 -4.93 -6.16
C THR A 143 19.84 -3.73 -6.98
N MET A 144 18.90 -2.89 -7.43
CA MET A 144 19.18 -1.67 -8.18
C MET A 144 19.92 -0.64 -7.33
N PHE A 145 19.47 -0.43 -6.09
CA PHE A 145 20.10 0.52 -5.17
C PHE A 145 21.50 0.07 -4.72
N ILE A 146 21.64 -1.18 -4.30
CA ILE A 146 22.93 -1.75 -3.85
C ILE A 146 23.89 -1.88 -5.03
N GLY A 147 23.44 -2.44 -6.15
CA GLY A 147 24.26 -2.64 -7.34
C GLY A 147 24.71 -1.32 -7.96
N GLY A 148 23.79 -0.36 -8.10
CA GLY A 148 24.11 0.98 -8.60
C GLY A 148 25.09 1.73 -7.68
N GLY A 149 24.87 1.67 -6.36
CA GLY A 149 25.76 2.29 -5.37
C GLY A 149 27.16 1.67 -5.37
N ALA A 150 27.26 0.34 -5.43
CA ALA A 150 28.55 -0.35 -5.50
C ALA A 150 29.32 -0.01 -6.79
N ALA A 151 28.63 0.01 -7.94
CA ALA A 151 29.24 0.39 -9.22
C ALA A 151 29.73 1.84 -9.21
N ALA A 152 28.94 2.77 -8.67
CA ALA A 152 29.36 4.15 -8.49
C ALA A 152 30.59 4.27 -7.59
N PHE A 153 30.59 3.57 -6.46
CA PHE A 153 31.69 3.58 -5.51
C PHE A 153 32.99 3.07 -6.12
N VAL A 154 32.95 1.91 -6.81
CA VAL A 154 34.12 1.33 -7.49
C VAL A 154 34.64 2.28 -8.57
N ALA A 155 33.74 2.88 -9.36
CA ALA A 155 34.14 3.78 -10.44
C ALA A 155 34.75 5.08 -9.92
N ILE A 156 34.17 5.67 -8.87
CA ILE A 156 34.73 6.85 -8.17
C ILE A 156 36.11 6.50 -7.61
N TRP A 157 36.21 5.41 -6.84
CA TRP A 157 37.46 4.98 -6.21
C TRP A 157 38.57 4.73 -7.24
N PHE A 158 38.23 4.07 -8.35
CA PHE A 158 39.16 3.83 -9.45
C PHE A 158 39.67 5.14 -10.07
N VAL A 159 38.77 6.07 -10.42
CA VAL A 159 39.17 7.35 -11.02
C VAL A 159 40.01 8.18 -10.04
N THR A 160 39.66 8.21 -8.76
CA THR A 160 40.43 8.95 -7.75
C THR A 160 41.86 8.42 -7.57
N ILE A 161 42.07 7.10 -7.66
CA ILE A 161 43.40 6.50 -7.50
C ILE A 161 44.24 6.62 -8.78
N PHE A 162 43.64 6.31 -9.93
CA PHE A 162 44.40 6.18 -11.18
C PHE A 162 44.43 7.47 -12.01
N ILE A 163 43.53 8.44 -11.74
CA ILE A 163 43.44 9.73 -12.45
C ILE A 163 43.23 10.85 -11.41
N PRO A 164 44.23 11.12 -10.54
CA PRO A 164 44.08 12.07 -9.44
C PRO A 164 43.85 13.53 -9.90
N ASP A 165 44.25 13.88 -11.12
CA ASP A 165 44.04 15.23 -11.70
C ASP A 165 42.63 15.46 -12.24
N SER A 166 41.73 14.49 -12.08
CA SER A 166 40.34 14.64 -12.51
C SER A 166 39.57 15.60 -11.58
N GLY A 167 38.86 16.56 -12.18
CA GLY A 167 37.99 17.47 -11.43
C GLY A 167 36.87 16.72 -10.69
N ALA A 168 36.46 17.23 -9.53
CA ALA A 168 35.43 16.60 -8.69
C ALA A 168 34.11 16.30 -9.42
N ILE A 169 33.72 17.17 -10.37
CA ILE A 169 32.53 16.99 -11.22
C ILE A 169 32.70 15.78 -12.14
N SER A 170 33.89 15.57 -12.71
CA SER A 170 34.19 14.44 -13.58
C SER A 170 34.16 13.11 -12.81
N ILE A 171 34.68 13.09 -11.58
CA ILE A 171 34.66 11.91 -10.71
C ILE A 171 33.21 11.51 -10.38
N LEU A 172 32.37 12.49 -10.02
CA LEU A 172 30.95 12.26 -9.76
C LEU A 172 30.21 11.79 -11.02
N ALA A 173 30.49 12.38 -12.17
CA ALA A 173 29.88 11.99 -13.45
C ALA A 173 30.16 10.53 -13.79
N VAL A 174 31.40 10.07 -13.61
CA VAL A 174 31.78 8.66 -13.82
C VAL A 174 31.03 7.73 -12.87
N GLY A 175 30.90 8.12 -11.59
CA GLY A 175 30.08 7.37 -10.63
C GLY A 175 28.62 7.24 -11.05
N VAL A 176 28.00 8.32 -11.54
CA VAL A 176 26.61 8.32 -12.02
C VAL A 176 26.44 7.44 -13.25
N VAL A 177 27.36 7.52 -14.22
CA VAL A 177 27.33 6.68 -15.42
C VAL A 177 27.45 5.20 -15.04
N ALA A 178 28.37 4.86 -14.13
CA ALA A 178 28.55 3.48 -13.67
C ALA A 178 27.31 2.95 -12.95
N ALA A 179 26.66 3.76 -12.10
CA ALA A 179 25.38 3.41 -11.50
C ALA A 179 24.31 3.16 -12.57
N GLY A 180 24.18 4.07 -13.55
CA GLY A 180 23.21 3.98 -14.64
C GLY A 180 23.32 2.68 -15.44
N LEU A 181 24.54 2.20 -15.70
CA LEU A 181 24.79 0.94 -16.41
C LEU A 181 24.28 -0.31 -15.68
N VAL A 182 24.14 -0.26 -14.36
CA VAL A 182 23.56 -1.35 -13.57
C VAL A 182 22.05 -1.19 -13.41
N VAL A 183 21.64 0.05 -13.18
CA VAL A 183 20.28 0.45 -12.82
C VAL A 183 19.33 0.36 -14.01
N ILE A 184 19.74 0.80 -15.21
CA ILE A 184 18.87 0.83 -16.40
C ILE A 184 18.54 -0.58 -16.89
N PRO A 185 19.51 -1.51 -17.08
CA PRO A 185 19.20 -2.85 -17.56
C PRO A 185 18.35 -3.65 -16.57
N THR A 186 18.63 -3.54 -15.27
CA THR A 186 17.83 -4.23 -14.24
C THR A 186 16.40 -3.73 -14.22
N PHE A 187 16.18 -2.42 -14.38
CA PHE A 187 14.85 -1.84 -14.54
C PHE A 187 14.11 -2.35 -15.78
N LEU A 188 14.78 -2.39 -16.94
CA LEU A 188 14.18 -2.88 -18.19
C LEU A 188 13.78 -4.36 -18.10
N ILE A 189 14.62 -5.21 -17.49
CA ILE A 189 14.29 -6.61 -17.25
C ILE A 189 13.06 -6.73 -16.35
N GLY A 190 13.01 -5.98 -15.25
CA GLY A 190 11.85 -5.93 -14.36
C GLY A 190 10.57 -5.51 -15.10
N LEU A 191 10.65 -4.49 -15.94
CA LEU A 191 9.53 -4.00 -16.75
C LEU A 191 9.02 -5.06 -17.76
N LEU A 192 9.94 -5.82 -18.37
CA LEU A 192 9.58 -6.92 -19.27
C LEU A 192 8.88 -8.06 -18.53
N PHE A 193 9.35 -8.43 -17.34
CA PHE A 193 8.67 -9.42 -16.50
C PHE A 193 7.28 -8.97 -16.08
N TYR A 194 7.14 -7.72 -15.64
CA TYR A 194 5.86 -7.11 -15.28
C TYR A 194 4.87 -7.17 -16.47
N ARG A 195 5.30 -6.70 -17.65
CA ARG A 195 4.47 -6.72 -18.86
C ARG A 195 4.05 -8.14 -19.26
N LYS A 196 4.95 -9.13 -19.18
CA LYS A 196 4.64 -10.52 -19.52
C LYS A 196 3.64 -11.16 -18.53
N LYS A 197 3.78 -10.87 -17.23
CA LYS A 197 2.90 -11.42 -16.19
C LYS A 197 1.48 -10.83 -16.26
N ILE A 198 1.35 -9.52 -16.49
CA ILE A 198 0.03 -8.87 -16.56
C ILE A 198 -0.66 -9.10 -17.90
N LYS A 199 0.05 -9.15 -19.03
CA LYS A 199 -0.57 -9.55 -20.31
C LYS A 199 -1.15 -10.96 -20.29
N LYS A 200 -0.70 -11.82 -19.38
CA LYS A 200 -1.24 -13.17 -19.20
C LYS A 200 -2.50 -13.18 -18.33
N ALA A 201 -2.83 -12.06 -17.68
CA ALA A 201 -3.89 -11.93 -16.68
C ALA A 201 -5.12 -11.12 -17.18
N ASP A 202 -5.25 -10.85 -18.48
CA ASP A 202 -6.35 -10.05 -19.04
C ASP A 202 -7.14 -10.86 -20.11
N PRO A 203 -8.45 -10.65 -20.33
CA PRO A 203 -9.57 -11.01 -19.47
C PRO A 203 -10.59 -11.85 -20.28
N LYS A 204 -10.51 -13.18 -20.22
CA LYS A 204 -11.56 -14.06 -20.76
C LYS A 204 -11.65 -15.33 -19.95
N THR A 205 -12.26 -15.24 -18.77
CA THR A 205 -13.12 -16.28 -18.18
C THR A 205 -13.60 -15.79 -16.82
N ALA A 206 -14.67 -15.00 -16.82
CA ALA A 206 -15.69 -15.13 -15.78
C ALA A 206 -16.69 -16.18 -16.29
N PRO A 207 -16.94 -17.28 -15.57
CA PRO A 207 -18.26 -17.90 -15.57
C PRO A 207 -19.26 -17.05 -14.79
#